data_AF-A0A536HBB0-F1
#
_entry.id   AF-A0A536HBB0-F1
#
_cell.length_a   1.000
_cell.length_b   1.000
_cell.length_c   1.000
_cell.angle_alpha   90.00
_cell.angle_beta   90.00
_cell.angle_gamma   90.00
#
_symmetry.space_group_name_H-M   'P 1'
#
loop_
_entity.id
_entity.type
_entity.pdbx_description
1 polymer ?
#
loop_
_entity_poly.entity_id
_entity_poly.type
_entity_poly.pdbx_seq_one_letter_code
_entity_poly.pdbx_strand_id
1 'polypeptide(L)' 'MKNMQVALELYTVRDETARDFAGTLRRVAQIGYRGVEFAGYGNLTAQEMSALLAETGLLPVSTHLGLDALQDSQLEA' A
#
# COMPACT_ATOMS: atom_id res chain seq x y z
N MET A 1 -0.23 -25.94 -8.80
CA MET A 1 -0.99 -24.97 -7.97
C MET A 1 -0.93 -23.63 -8.69
N LYS A 2 -2.06 -22.96 -8.91
CA LYS A 2 -2.07 -21.59 -9.45
C LYS A 2 -1.26 -20.73 -8.48
N ASN A 3 -0.31 -19.91 -8.96
CA ASN A 3 0.48 -19.01 -8.10
C ASN A 3 -0.46 -18.04 -7.39
N MET A 4 -0.93 -18.41 -6.20
CA MET A 4 -1.83 -17.59 -5.41
C MET A 4 -0.99 -16.46 -4.81
N GLN A 5 -1.16 -15.26 -5.36
CA GLN A 5 -0.42 -14.08 -4.92
C GLN A 5 -1.01 -13.62 -3.58
N VAL A 6 -0.18 -13.57 -2.55
CA VAL A 6 -0.54 -13.06 -1.22
C VAL A 6 -0.08 -11.61 -1.13
N ALA A 7 -0.98 -10.74 -0.65
CA ALA A 7 -0.69 -9.35 -0.34
C ALA A 7 -0.69 -9.12 1.18
N LEU A 8 0.04 -8.10 1.63
CA LEU A 8 0.08 -7.69 3.03
C LEU A 8 -0.82 -6.47 3.25
N GLU A 9 -1.78 -6.60 4.16
CA GLU A 9 -2.49 -5.44 4.71
C GLU A 9 -1.56 -4.70 5.68
N LEU A 10 -1.31 -3.41 5.41
CA LEU A 10 -0.23 -2.66 6.06
C LEU A 10 -0.50 -2.30 7.52
N TYR A 11 -1.75 -2.32 8.01
CA TYR A 11 -2.04 -2.10 9.42
C TYR A 11 -1.43 -3.19 10.31
N THR A 12 -1.21 -4.38 9.76
CA THR A 12 -0.45 -5.48 10.41
C THR A 12 0.94 -5.03 10.87
N VAL A 13 1.60 -4.11 10.15
CA VAL A 13 2.94 -3.58 10.44
C VAL A 13 2.94 -2.06 10.72
N ARG A 14 1.81 -1.53 11.22
CA ARG A 14 1.57 -0.09 11.44
C ARG A 14 2.64 0.64 12.25
N ASP A 15 3.26 -0.02 13.22
CA ASP A 15 4.28 0.61 14.07
C ASP A 15 5.56 0.88 13.26
N GLU A 16 5.90 0.00 12.31
CA GLU A 16 7.04 0.20 11.41
C GLU A 16 6.73 1.24 10.34
N THR A 17 5.52 1.21 9.77
CA THR A 17 5.11 2.22 8.77
C THR A 17 4.99 3.62 9.36
N ALA A 18 4.63 3.74 10.64
CA ALA A 18 4.64 5.02 11.36
C ALA A 18 6.05 5.57 11.59
N ARG A 19 7.07 4.70 11.67
CA ARG A 19 8.48 5.10 11.85
C ARG A 19 9.16 5.42 10.54
N ASP A 20 8.98 4.56 9.54
CA ASP A 20 9.55 4.70 8.20
C ASP A 20 8.67 3.96 7.19
N PHE A 21 7.70 4.68 6.60
CA PHE A 21 6.77 4.10 5.64
C PHE A 21 7.49 3.52 4.42
N ALA A 22 8.39 4.29 3.80
CA ALA A 22 9.05 3.89 2.57
C ALA A 22 10.04 2.73 2.80
N GLY A 23 10.83 2.78 3.87
CA GLY A 23 11.70 1.66 4.27
C GLY A 23 10.91 0.40 4.60
N THR A 24 9.75 0.53 5.23
CA THR A 24 8.87 -0.60 5.52
C THR A 24 8.36 -1.26 4.23
N LEU A 25 7.89 -0.50 3.25
CA LEU A 25 7.46 -1.05 1.96
C LEU A 25 8.60 -1.77 1.22
N ARG A 26 9.80 -1.19 1.21
CA ARG A 26 10.99 -1.86 0.67
C ARG A 26 11.26 -3.19 1.37
N ARG A 27 11.13 -3.22 2.71
CA ARG A 27 11.34 -4.44 3.48
C ARG A 27 10.27 -5.50 3.21
N VAL A 28 9.01 -5.09 3.09
CA VAL A 28 7.89 -5.97 2.72
C VAL A 28 8.15 -6.64 1.36
N ALA A 29 8.58 -5.87 0.37
CA ALA A 29 8.97 -6.39 -0.94
C ALA A 29 10.14 -7.39 -0.84
N GLN A 30 11.19 -7.05 -0.08
CA GLN A 30 12.35 -7.93 0.15
C GLN A 30 11.99 -9.24 0.86
N ILE A 31 10.96 -9.25 1.70
CA ILE A 31 10.47 -10.47 2.38
C ILE A 31 9.75 -11.41 1.40
N GLY A 32 9.29 -10.89 0.25
CA GLY A 32 8.71 -11.69 -0.85
C GLY A 32 7.24 -11.44 -1.12
N TYR A 33 6.60 -10.50 -0.42
CA TYR A 33 5.25 -10.06 -0.77
C TYR A 33 5.24 -9.39 -2.15
N ARG A 34 4.15 -9.59 -2.89
CA ARG A 34 3.99 -9.08 -4.25
C ARG A 34 2.95 -7.97 -4.37
N GLY A 35 2.17 -7.76 -3.32
CA GLY A 35 1.21 -6.67 -3.25
C GLY A 35 0.97 -6.23 -1.81
N VAL A 36 0.36 -5.06 -1.69
CA VAL A 36 -0.03 -4.45 -0.42
C VAL A 36 -1.46 -3.93 -0.49
N GLU A 37 -2.17 -4.06 0.63
CA GLU A 37 -3.39 -3.31 0.90
C GLU A 37 -3.03 -2.13 1.81
N PHE A 38 -3.35 -0.92 1.38
CA PHE A 38 -2.97 0.30 2.09
C PHE A 38 -3.84 0.54 3.34
N ALA A 39 -3.19 1.03 4.40
CA ALA A 39 -3.82 1.54 5.61
C ALA A 39 -3.30 2.98 5.87
N GLY A 40 -3.47 3.85 4.88
CA GLY A 40 -2.81 5.15 4.78
C GLY A 40 -1.56 5.13 3.87
N TYR A 41 -1.01 6.32 3.63
CA TYR A 41 -0.01 6.55 2.56
C TYR A 41 1.31 7.18 3.03
N GLY A 42 1.55 7.26 4.34
CA GLY A 42 2.83 7.73 4.89
C GLY A 42 3.21 9.18 4.56
N ASN A 43 2.22 10.05 4.32
CA ASN A 43 2.40 11.44 3.87
C ASN A 43 3.17 11.60 2.55
N LEU A 44 3.29 10.54 1.75
CA LEU A 44 3.86 10.62 0.41
C LEU A 44 2.86 11.27 -0.55
N THR A 45 3.38 12.06 -1.48
CA THR A 45 2.62 12.49 -2.66
C THR A 45 2.29 11.28 -3.54
N ALA A 46 1.29 11.42 -4.41
CA ALA A 46 0.94 10.36 -5.36
C ALA A 46 2.13 9.98 -6.28
N GLN A 47 2.95 10.97 -6.65
CA GLN A 47 4.15 10.77 -7.47
C GLN A 47 5.23 9.99 -6.72
N GLU A 48 5.50 10.34 -5.46
CA GLU A 48 6.46 9.62 -4.62
C GLU A 48 6.00 8.18 -4.34
N MET A 49 4.71 7.99 -4.06
CA MET A 49 4.12 6.65 -3.89
C MET A 49 4.25 5.82 -5.17
N SER A 50 3.92 6.41 -6.34
CA SER A 50 4.07 5.73 -7.62
C SER A 50 5.52 5.34 -7.90
N ALA A 51 6.49 6.20 -7.57
CA ALA A 51 7.91 5.90 -7.72
C ALA A 51 8.35 4.75 -6.79
N LEU A 52 7.88 4.75 -5.53
CA LEU A 52 8.18 3.70 -4.57
C LEU A 52 7.59 2.34 -4.96
N LEU A 53 6.36 2.31 -5.48
CA LEU A 53 5.75 1.08 -5.99
C LEU A 53 6.50 0.55 -7.22
N ALA A 54 6.92 1.44 -8.13
CA ALA A 54 7.76 1.07 -9.27
C ALA A 54 9.14 0.54 -8.84
N GLU A 55 9.76 1.18 -7.84
CA GLU A 55 11.04 0.77 -7.25
C GLU A 55 10.96 -0.63 -6.63
N THR A 56 9.90 -0.88 -5.85
CA THR A 56 9.75 -2.13 -5.06
C THR A 56 9.10 -3.28 -5.85
N GLY A 57 8.39 -2.98 -6.94
CA GLY A 57 7.59 -3.95 -7.69
C GLY A 57 6.36 -4.46 -6.94
N LEU A 58 5.97 -3.79 -5.83
CA LEU A 58 4.74 -4.09 -5.10
C LEU A 58 3.54 -3.59 -5.89
N LEU A 59 2.50 -4.42 -5.95
CA LEU A 59 1.21 -4.04 -6.52
C LEU A 59 0.29 -3.45 -5.44
N PRO A 60 -0.32 -2.27 -5.67
CA PRO A 60 -1.35 -1.74 -4.79
C PRO A 60 -2.67 -2.47 -5.07
N VAL A 61 -2.98 -3.51 -4.28
CA VAL A 61 -4.12 -4.41 -4.60
C VAL A 61 -5.45 -3.94 -4.01
N SER A 62 -5.40 -3.12 -2.95
CA SER A 62 -6.57 -2.64 -2.20
C SER A 62 -6.17 -1.46 -1.29
N THR A 63 -7.14 -0.80 -0.69
CA THR A 63 -6.93 0.28 0.27
C THR A 63 -8.08 0.35 1.28
N HIS A 64 -7.76 0.66 2.53
CA HIS A 64 -8.76 1.06 3.52
C HIS A 64 -9.19 2.50 3.29
N LEU A 65 -10.48 2.67 3.00
CA LEU A 65 -11.12 3.96 2.80
C LEU A 65 -12.34 4.09 3.74
N GLY A 66 -12.46 5.25 4.39
CA GLY A 66 -13.65 5.56 5.18
C GLY A 66 -14.88 5.78 4.29
N LEU A 67 -16.08 5.54 4.83
CA LEU A 67 -17.33 5.65 4.07
C LEU A 67 -17.53 7.03 3.44
N ASP A 68 -17.23 8.10 4.17
CA ASP A 68 -17.39 9.47 3.68
C ASP A 68 -16.54 9.73 2.43
N ALA A 69 -15.29 9.25 2.42
CA ALA A 69 -14.40 9.38 1.28
C ALA A 69 -14.82 8.48 0.11
N LEU A 70 -15.45 7.33 0.38
CA LEU A 70 -16.00 6.46 -0.65
C LEU A 70 -17.24 7.06 -1.32
N GLN A 71 -18.01 7.86 -0.57
CA GLN A 71 -19.21 8.56 -1.06
C GLN A 71 -18.90 9.95 -1.63
N ASP A 72 -17.63 10.32 -1.76
CA ASP A 72 -17.25 11.59 -2.33
C ASP A 72 -17.69 11.66 -3.81
N SER A 73 -18.35 12.76 -4.18
CA SER A 73 -18.76 13.06 -5.55
C SER A 73 -17.61 13.02 -6.56
N GLN A 74 -16.36 13.21 -6.13
CA GLN A 74 -15.18 13.09 -6.99
C GLN A 74 -14.90 11.65 -7.45
N LEU A 75 -15.53 10.65 -6.84
CA LEU A 75 -15.46 9.24 -7.24
C LEU A 75 -16.63 8.81 -8.14
N GLU A 76 -17.57 9.70 -8.46
CA GLU A 76 -18.60 9.43 -9.47
C GLU A 76 -17.96 9.32 -10.86
N ALA A 77 -18.30 8.25 -11.60
CA ALA A 77 -17.71 7.88 -12.89
C ALA A 77 -18.34 8.60 -14.09
#